data_AF-A0A4Q5YR51-F1
#
_entry.id   AF-A0A4Q5YR51-F1
#
_cell.length_a   1.000
_cell.length_b   1.000
_cell.length_c   1.000
_cell.angle_alpha   90.00
_cell.angle_beta   90.00
_cell.angle_gamma   90.00
#
_symmetry.space_group_name_H-M   'P 1'
#
loop_
_entity.id
_entity.type
_entity.pdbx_description
1 polymer ?
#
loop_
_entity_poly.entity_id
_entity_poly.type
_entity_poly.pdbx_seq_one_letter_code
_entity_poly.pdbx_strand_id
1 'polypeptide(L)'
;MQLPGTLLSSLEKLPGFRRDAFEAVHDSGVQVTSIRLNPFKPLPFQATLPGQTFPVINSIIAGEKVHWSSHGFYLPTRPSFTFDPLFHAGCYYVQEASSMFIEQAFLQHADIKQPLKVLDLSAAPGGKSTHILSLLSKESFLVSNDVIRSRAGILKDNLIKWG
;
A
#
# COMPACT_ATOMS: atom_id res chain seq x y z
N MET A 1 -14.44 -18.67 6.72
CA MET A 1 -13.33 -19.11 7.62
C MET A 1 -13.91 -19.14 9.02
N GLN A 2 -13.73 -20.20 9.82
CA GLN A 2 -14.38 -20.22 11.14
C GLN A 2 -13.70 -19.22 12.09
N LEU A 3 -14.38 -18.10 12.35
CA LEU A 3 -13.90 -17.07 13.26
C LEU A 3 -13.99 -17.56 14.73
N PRO A 4 -12.98 -17.31 15.59
CA PRO A 4 -13.05 -17.72 16.99
C PRO A 4 -14.22 -17.05 17.72
N GLY A 5 -15.06 -17.83 18.39
CA GLY A 5 -16.21 -17.30 19.13
C GLY A 5 -15.81 -16.28 20.21
N THR A 6 -14.67 -16.48 20.86
CA THR A 6 -14.11 -15.55 21.85
C THR A 6 -13.74 -14.19 21.26
N LEU A 7 -13.30 -14.15 19.99
CA LEU A 7 -13.06 -12.90 19.27
C LEU A 7 -14.39 -12.19 18.97
N LEU A 8 -15.39 -12.91 18.50
CA LEU A 8 -16.70 -12.32 18.18
C LEU A 8 -17.37 -11.71 19.41
N SER A 9 -17.39 -12.44 20.53
CA SER A 9 -17.95 -11.94 21.79
C SER A 9 -17.18 -10.74 22.36
N SER A 10 -15.88 -10.58 22.06
CA SER A 10 -15.13 -9.41 22.50
C SER A 10 -15.46 -8.17 21.66
N LEU A 11 -15.72 -8.36 20.35
CA LEU A 11 -16.08 -7.28 19.42
C LEU A 11 -17.53 -6.81 19.57
N GLU A 12 -18.45 -7.68 20.02
CA GLU A 12 -19.87 -7.35 20.25
C GLU A 12 -20.11 -6.15 21.19
N LYS A 13 -19.15 -5.86 22.07
CA LYS A 13 -19.23 -4.75 23.01
C LYS A 13 -18.81 -3.40 22.39
N LEU A 14 -18.26 -3.41 21.17
CA LEU A 14 -17.75 -2.21 20.52
C LEU A 14 -18.87 -1.45 19.80
N PRO A 15 -18.89 -0.11 19.91
CA PRO A 15 -19.89 0.71 19.23
C PRO A 15 -19.76 0.54 17.71
N GLY A 16 -20.90 0.29 17.05
CA GLY A 16 -20.96 0.14 15.60
C GLY A 16 -20.54 -1.24 15.07
N PHE A 17 -20.15 -2.19 15.92
CA PHE A 17 -19.86 -3.55 15.47
C PHE A 17 -21.15 -4.25 14.99
N ARG A 18 -21.07 -4.87 13.81
CA ARG A 18 -22.18 -5.61 13.18
C ARG A 18 -21.72 -7.03 12.89
N ARG A 19 -22.06 -7.96 13.79
CA ARG A 19 -21.63 -9.37 13.72
C ARG A 19 -21.96 -10.00 12.37
N ASP A 20 -23.21 -9.94 11.94
CA ASP A 20 -23.64 -10.58 10.69
C ASP A 20 -22.86 -10.08 9.47
N ALA A 21 -22.61 -8.76 9.40
CA ALA A 21 -21.85 -8.16 8.30
C ALA A 21 -20.36 -8.53 8.37
N PHE A 22 -19.80 -8.58 9.58
CA PHE A 22 -18.42 -9.01 9.81
C PHE A 22 -18.23 -10.47 9.38
N GLU A 23 -19.09 -11.38 9.85
CA GLU A 23 -19.06 -12.80 9.49
C GLU A 23 -19.25 -12.99 7.98
N ALA A 24 -20.24 -12.31 7.38
CA ALA A 24 -20.52 -12.40 5.94
C ALA A 24 -19.30 -12.01 5.07
N VAL A 25 -18.59 -10.93 5.41
CA VAL A 25 -17.37 -10.53 4.67
C VAL A 25 -16.27 -11.59 4.80
N HIS A 26 -16.05 -12.12 5.99
CA HIS A 26 -14.99 -13.14 6.21
C HIS A 26 -15.32 -14.49 5.56
N ASP A 27 -16.60 -14.82 5.43
CA ASP A 27 -17.05 -16.04 4.75
C ASP A 27 -17.12 -15.89 3.23
N SER A 28 -17.34 -14.68 2.72
CA SER A 28 -17.33 -14.41 1.27
C SER A 28 -16.01 -14.76 0.59
N GLY A 29 -14.89 -14.69 1.34
CA GLY A 29 -13.54 -14.90 0.81
C GLY A 29 -13.09 -13.86 -0.22
N VAL A 30 -13.86 -12.77 -0.40
CA VAL A 30 -13.55 -11.72 -1.36
C VAL A 30 -12.21 -11.08 -1.01
N GLN A 31 -11.28 -11.09 -1.97
CA GLN A 31 -9.99 -10.44 -1.83
C GLN A 31 -10.02 -9.07 -2.47
N VAL A 32 -9.80 -8.04 -1.66
CA VAL A 32 -9.61 -6.69 -2.16
C VAL A 32 -8.16 -6.53 -2.59
N THR A 33 -7.94 -6.11 -3.84
CA THR A 33 -6.60 -5.82 -4.36
C THR A 33 -6.45 -4.31 -4.49
N SER A 34 -5.34 -3.79 -3.96
CA SER A 34 -5.00 -2.38 -4.08
C SER A 34 -3.51 -2.18 -4.32
N ILE A 35 -3.18 -1.06 -4.94
CA ILE A 35 -1.81 -0.62 -5.19
C ILE A 35 -1.67 0.86 -4.82
N ARG A 36 -0.44 1.30 -4.63
CA ARG A 36 -0.08 2.71 -4.46
C ARG A 36 0.93 3.12 -5.52
N LEU A 37 0.63 4.15 -6.30
CA LEU A 37 1.54 4.67 -7.31
C LEU A 37 2.74 5.38 -6.66
N ASN A 38 3.89 5.30 -7.33
CA ASN A 38 5.09 6.04 -6.95
C ASN A 38 5.06 7.43 -7.62
N PRO A 39 4.94 8.53 -6.86
CA PRO A 39 4.91 9.87 -7.45
C PRO A 39 6.23 10.26 -8.14
N PHE A 40 7.34 9.59 -7.83
CA PHE A 40 8.66 9.86 -8.42
C PHE A 40 8.89 9.10 -9.74
N LYS A 41 8.05 8.11 -10.05
CA LYS A 41 8.17 7.24 -11.23
C LYS A 41 6.81 7.12 -11.93
N PRO A 42 6.34 8.21 -12.57
CA PRO A 42 5.00 8.26 -13.14
C PRO A 42 4.78 7.20 -14.20
N LEU A 43 3.56 6.66 -14.24
CA LEU A 43 3.17 5.66 -15.23
C LEU A 43 3.02 6.28 -16.63
N PRO A 44 3.38 5.54 -17.70
CA PRO A 44 3.28 6.00 -19.08
C PRO A 44 1.82 5.90 -19.60
N PHE A 45 0.86 6.56 -18.95
CA PHE A 45 -0.57 6.49 -19.33
C PHE A 45 -0.86 6.85 -20.80
N GLN A 46 -0.02 7.69 -21.41
CA GLN A 46 -0.15 8.14 -22.80
C GLN A 46 0.89 7.53 -23.76
N ALA A 47 1.86 6.76 -23.25
CA ALA A 47 2.96 6.23 -24.04
C ALA A 47 2.86 4.71 -24.23
N THR A 48 1.66 4.21 -24.56
CA THR A 48 1.53 2.87 -25.14
C THR A 48 2.18 2.90 -26.52
N LEU A 49 3.43 2.45 -26.60
CA LEU A 49 4.04 2.07 -27.87
C LEU A 49 3.10 1.11 -28.59
N PRO A 50 2.95 1.18 -29.92
CA PRO A 50 2.13 0.24 -30.68
C PRO A 50 2.50 -1.20 -30.30
N GLY A 51 1.53 -1.96 -29.76
CA GLY A 51 1.72 -3.35 -29.35
C GLY A 51 2.14 -3.58 -27.90
N GLN A 52 2.41 -2.55 -27.09
CA GLN A 52 2.64 -2.71 -25.64
C GLN A 52 1.38 -2.36 -24.85
N THR A 53 0.85 -3.35 -24.13
CA THR A 53 -0.24 -3.16 -23.17
C THR A 53 0.27 -3.48 -21.77
N PHE A 54 -0.02 -2.60 -20.80
CA PHE A 54 0.30 -2.82 -19.40
C PHE A 54 -1.00 -3.13 -18.65
N PRO A 55 -1.26 -4.39 -18.26
CA PRO A 55 -2.52 -4.79 -17.61
C PRO A 55 -2.85 -3.98 -16.35
N VAL A 56 -1.82 -3.57 -15.60
CA VAL A 56 -2.00 -2.73 -14.41
C VAL A 56 -2.59 -1.37 -14.75
N ILE A 57 -2.18 -0.75 -15.86
CA ILE A 57 -2.68 0.57 -16.28
C ILE A 57 -4.17 0.49 -16.58
N ASN A 58 -4.59 -0.52 -17.34
CA ASN A 58 -6.00 -0.76 -17.63
C ASN A 58 -6.79 -1.03 -16.34
N SER A 59 -6.21 -1.77 -15.40
CA SER A 59 -6.85 -2.07 -14.11
C SER A 59 -6.99 -0.83 -13.23
N ILE A 60 -6.03 0.10 -13.27
CA ILE A 60 -6.11 1.39 -12.57
C ILE A 60 -7.21 2.26 -13.18
N ILE A 61 -7.28 2.35 -14.51
CA ILE A 61 -8.28 3.16 -15.23
C ILE A 61 -9.70 2.66 -14.95
N ALA A 62 -9.88 1.33 -14.87
CA ALA A 62 -11.17 0.71 -14.54
C ALA A 62 -11.46 0.65 -13.03
N GLY A 63 -10.48 0.98 -12.19
CA GLY A 63 -10.55 0.87 -10.74
C GLY A 63 -11.05 2.13 -10.06
N GLU A 64 -11.13 2.08 -8.73
CA GLU A 64 -11.53 3.20 -7.88
C GLU A 64 -10.35 3.71 -7.06
N LYS A 65 -10.38 4.99 -6.67
CA LYS A 65 -9.36 5.57 -5.79
C LYS A 65 -9.57 5.14 -4.34
N VAL A 66 -8.47 4.93 -3.63
CA VAL A 66 -8.49 4.77 -2.16
C VAL A 66 -8.65 6.16 -1.54
N HIS A 67 -9.78 6.43 -0.89
CA HIS A 67 -10.17 7.79 -0.50
C HIS A 67 -9.21 8.48 0.50
N TRP A 68 -8.47 7.71 1.29
CA TRP A 68 -7.53 8.22 2.29
C TRP A 68 -6.05 8.17 1.84
N SER A 69 -5.80 7.94 0.55
CA SER A 69 -4.45 7.86 -0.02
C SER A 69 -4.37 8.66 -1.31
N SER A 70 -3.45 9.62 -1.39
CA SER A 70 -3.33 10.49 -2.58
C SER A 70 -3.01 9.71 -3.86
N HIS A 71 -2.34 8.57 -3.73
CA HIS A 71 -1.83 7.76 -4.84
C HIS A 71 -2.34 6.30 -4.79
N GLY A 72 -3.37 6.00 -3.99
CA GLY A 72 -3.92 4.65 -3.82
C GLY A 72 -5.05 4.33 -4.79
N PHE A 73 -5.06 3.11 -5.33
CA PHE A 73 -6.10 2.61 -6.22
C PHE A 73 -6.50 1.18 -5.87
N TYR A 74 -7.80 0.91 -5.85
CA TYR A 74 -8.36 -0.44 -5.90
C TYR A 74 -8.32 -0.97 -7.32
N LEU A 75 -7.96 -2.25 -7.47
CA LEU A 75 -7.98 -2.94 -8.75
C LEU A 75 -9.20 -3.86 -8.82
N PRO A 76 -9.99 -3.86 -9.91
CA PRO A 76 -11.16 -4.75 -10.05
C PRO A 76 -10.79 -6.23 -9.99
N THR A 77 -9.59 -6.57 -10.45
CA THR A 77 -9.02 -7.93 -10.37
C THR A 77 -7.54 -7.86 -10.00
N ARG A 78 -7.00 -8.96 -9.47
CA ARG A 78 -5.58 -9.07 -9.14
C ARG A 78 -4.76 -9.52 -10.35
N PRO A 79 -3.99 -8.63 -11.01
CA PRO A 79 -3.12 -9.05 -12.10
C PRO A 79 -1.91 -9.83 -11.55
N SER A 80 -1.17 -10.49 -12.46
CA SER A 80 0.13 -11.08 -12.11
C SER A 80 1.21 -9.99 -12.04
N PHE A 81 1.35 -9.37 -10.88
CA PHE A 81 2.34 -8.30 -10.64
C PHE A 81 3.78 -8.72 -10.94
N THR A 82 4.13 -9.99 -10.72
CA THR A 82 5.48 -10.52 -10.93
C THR A 82 5.96 -10.41 -12.38
N PHE A 83 5.03 -10.42 -13.35
CA PHE A 83 5.37 -10.30 -14.77
C PHE A 83 5.25 -8.87 -15.30
N ASP A 84 4.90 -7.90 -14.44
CA ASP A 84 4.74 -6.52 -14.85
C ASP A 84 6.09 -5.78 -14.75
N PRO A 85 6.66 -5.28 -15.87
CA PRO A 85 7.89 -4.50 -15.84
C PRO A 85 7.77 -3.24 -14.97
N LEU A 86 6.58 -2.64 -14.87
CA LEU A 86 6.34 -1.43 -14.09
C LEU A 86 6.43 -1.69 -12.58
N PHE A 87 6.09 -2.90 -12.13
CA PHE A 87 6.31 -3.33 -10.75
C PHE A 87 7.81 -3.38 -10.43
N HIS A 88 8.61 -3.97 -11.33
CA HIS A 88 10.06 -4.08 -11.14
C HIS A 88 10.78 -2.73 -11.29
N ALA A 89 10.25 -1.82 -12.11
CA ALA A 89 10.72 -0.44 -12.22
C ALA A 89 10.39 0.42 -10.97
N GLY A 90 9.53 -0.08 -10.07
CA GLY A 90 9.10 0.62 -8.87
C GLY A 90 8.10 1.74 -9.13
N CYS A 91 7.32 1.67 -10.22
CA CYS A 91 6.29 2.64 -10.54
C CYS A 91 5.08 2.57 -9.60
N TYR A 92 4.90 1.44 -8.89
CA TYR A 92 3.86 1.26 -7.89
C TYR A 92 4.26 0.18 -6.88
N TYR A 93 3.58 0.18 -5.72
CA TYR A 93 3.72 -0.82 -4.67
C TYR A 93 2.38 -1.54 -4.48
N VAL A 94 2.40 -2.86 -4.36
CA VAL A 94 1.19 -3.63 -4.02
C VAL A 94 0.99 -3.56 -2.51
N GLN A 95 0.01 -2.78 -2.07
CA GLN A 95 -0.22 -2.49 -0.65
C GLN A 95 -1.72 -2.59 -0.36
N GLU A 96 -2.08 -3.20 0.76
CA GLU A 96 -3.45 -3.26 1.24
C GLU A 96 -3.95 -1.85 1.62
N ALA A 97 -5.18 -1.53 1.23
CA ALA A 97 -5.72 -0.17 1.27
C ALA A 97 -5.78 0.38 2.70
N SER A 98 -6.15 -0.42 3.69
CA SER A 98 -6.19 0.04 5.09
C SER A 98 -4.80 0.48 5.57
N SER A 99 -3.73 -0.21 5.16
CA SER A 99 -2.37 0.19 5.50
C SER A 99 -1.94 1.53 4.89
N MET A 100 -2.61 2.04 3.85
CA MET A 100 -2.32 3.35 3.26
C MET A 100 -2.79 4.51 4.15
N PHE A 101 -3.65 4.24 5.14
CA PHE A 101 -4.14 5.25 6.09
C PHE A 101 -3.01 5.92 6.90
N ILE A 102 -1.82 5.31 6.93
CA ILE A 102 -0.62 5.92 7.51
C ILE A 102 -0.33 7.32 6.94
N GLU A 103 -0.73 7.60 5.69
CA GLU A 103 -0.64 8.94 5.10
C GLU A 103 -1.41 9.97 5.92
N GLN A 104 -2.65 9.67 6.30
CA GLN A 104 -3.50 10.59 7.07
C GLN A 104 -2.91 10.82 8.46
N ALA A 105 -2.46 9.74 9.12
CA ALA A 105 -1.80 9.85 10.42
C ALA A 105 -0.54 10.71 10.33
N PHE A 106 0.28 10.51 9.29
CA PHE A 106 1.53 11.26 9.10
C PHE A 106 1.28 12.73 8.80
N LEU A 107 0.41 13.06 7.84
CA LEU A 107 0.13 14.44 7.43
C LEU A 107 -0.54 15.28 8.53
N GLN A 108 -1.29 14.65 9.44
CA GLN A 108 -1.90 15.36 10.57
C GLN A 108 -0.90 15.72 11.69
N HIS A 109 0.23 15.02 11.77
CA HIS A 109 1.17 15.14 12.89
C HIS A 109 2.55 15.66 12.49
N ALA A 110 2.89 15.66 11.20
CA ALA A 110 4.18 16.11 10.69
C ALA A 110 4.03 17.28 9.72
N ASP A 111 4.83 18.33 9.92
CA ASP A 111 4.98 19.39 8.92
C ASP A 111 5.91 18.93 7.79
N ILE A 112 5.32 18.38 6.74
CA ILE A 112 6.04 17.84 5.57
C ILE A 112 6.79 18.91 4.77
N LYS A 113 6.57 20.19 5.04
CA LYS A 113 7.31 21.29 4.38
C LYS A 113 8.69 21.49 5.01
N GLN A 114 8.93 20.95 6.20
CA GLN A 114 10.22 21.04 6.87
C GLN A 114 11.06 19.77 6.63
N PRO A 115 12.39 19.84 6.79
CA PRO A 115 13.23 18.65 6.86
C PRO A 115 12.87 17.83 8.10
N LEU A 116 12.52 16.55 7.90
CA LEU A 116 12.15 15.64 8.97
C LEU A 116 13.18 14.51 9.12
N LYS A 117 13.33 14.01 10.35
CA LYS A 117 14.03 12.75 10.63
C LYS A 117 13.00 11.73 11.06
N VAL A 118 12.78 10.71 10.24
CA VAL A 118 11.72 9.71 10.44
C VAL A 118 12.32 8.34 10.67
N LEU A 119 11.72 7.57 11.57
CA LEU A 119 12.07 6.19 11.87
C LEU A 119 10.84 5.30 11.65
N ASP A 120 10.96 4.34 10.72
CA ASP A 120 10.04 3.22 10.59
C ASP A 120 10.65 2.00 11.31
N LEU A 121 10.15 1.68 12.50
CA LEU A 121 10.78 0.71 13.41
C LEU A 121 10.56 -0.76 12.99
N SER A 122 9.50 -1.03 12.22
CA SER A 122 9.14 -2.38 11.74
C SER A 122 8.78 -2.30 10.25
N ALA A 123 9.78 -1.93 9.47
CA ALA A 123 9.66 -1.47 8.11
C ALA A 123 9.36 -2.58 7.10
N ALA A 124 9.87 -3.81 7.30
CA ALA A 124 9.73 -4.82 6.26
C ALA A 124 8.25 -5.22 6.06
N PRO A 125 7.83 -5.52 4.82
CA PRO A 125 8.64 -5.57 3.59
C PRO A 125 8.89 -4.21 2.91
N GLY A 126 8.47 -3.07 3.48
CA GLY A 126 8.79 -1.72 2.98
C GLY A 126 7.58 -0.88 2.53
N GLY A 127 6.37 -1.42 2.60
CA GLY A 127 5.17 -0.74 2.10
C GLY A 127 4.88 0.60 2.77
N LYS A 128 5.03 0.70 4.10
CA LYS A 128 4.84 1.94 4.85
C LYS A 128 6.03 2.88 4.68
N SER A 129 7.25 2.35 4.70
CA SER A 129 8.48 3.12 4.52
C SER A 129 8.50 3.85 3.18
N THR A 130 8.17 3.15 2.10
CA THR A 130 8.03 3.74 0.75
C THR A 130 6.88 4.75 0.68
N HIS A 131 5.80 4.56 1.47
CA HIS A 131 4.71 5.53 1.54
C HIS A 131 5.19 6.83 2.15
N ILE A 132 5.79 6.73 3.34
CA ILE A 132 6.31 7.86 4.09
C ILE A 132 7.36 8.59 3.24
N LEU A 133 8.27 7.85 2.61
CA LEU A 133 9.29 8.41 1.71
C LEU A 133 8.66 9.27 0.59
N SER A 134 7.53 8.86 0.04
CA SER A 134 6.80 9.62 -0.98
C SER A 134 6.12 10.90 -0.47
N LEU A 135 5.99 11.09 0.84
CA LEU A 135 5.42 12.28 1.48
C LEU A 135 6.49 13.26 1.99
N LEU A 136 7.74 12.80 2.10
CA LEU A 136 8.83 13.58 2.68
C LEU A 136 9.39 14.63 1.71
N SER A 137 9.86 15.75 2.27
CA SER A 137 10.68 16.74 1.56
C SER A 137 12.05 16.16 1.21
N LYS A 138 12.74 16.72 0.21
CA LYS A 138 14.04 16.22 -0.27
C LYS A 138 15.14 16.28 0.77
N GLU A 139 15.02 17.21 1.72
CA GLU A 139 15.96 17.45 2.81
C GLU A 139 15.69 16.54 4.02
N SER A 140 14.61 15.76 3.99
CA SER A 140 14.27 14.80 5.04
C SER A 140 15.13 13.53 4.97
N PHE A 141 15.14 12.80 6.09
CA PHE A 141 15.88 11.56 6.27
C PHE A 141 14.97 10.48 6.86
N LEU A 142 14.95 9.30 6.26
CA LEU A 142 14.17 8.14 6.71
C LEU A 142 15.09 6.97 7.07
N VAL A 143 14.94 6.46 8.29
CA VAL A 143 15.52 5.18 8.72
C VAL A 143 14.44 4.11 8.68
N SER A 144 14.69 3.04 7.94
CA SER A 144 13.82 1.87 7.88
C SER A 144 14.48 0.69 8.58
N ASN A 145 13.96 0.32 9.75
CA ASN A 145 14.48 -0.76 10.60
C ASN A 145 13.53 -1.96 10.57
N ASP A 146 14.08 -3.17 10.57
CA ASP A 146 13.33 -4.38 10.88
C ASP A 146 14.18 -5.30 11.74
N VAL A 147 13.63 -5.79 12.85
CA VAL A 147 14.36 -6.64 13.80
C VAL A 147 14.64 -8.03 13.23
N ILE A 148 13.82 -8.49 12.27
CA ILE A 148 13.92 -9.82 11.69
C ILE A 148 14.89 -9.78 10.51
N ARG A 149 16.11 -10.26 10.73
CA ARG A 149 17.20 -10.26 9.73
C ARG A 149 16.79 -10.83 8.37
N SER A 150 16.02 -11.91 8.34
CA SER A 150 15.58 -12.54 7.08
C SER A 150 14.67 -11.63 6.23
N ARG A 151 14.02 -10.63 6.84
CA ARG A 151 13.15 -9.67 6.15
C ARG A 151 13.90 -8.41 5.69
N ALA A 152 15.15 -8.23 6.09
CA ALA A 152 15.97 -7.09 5.65
C ALA A 152 16.26 -7.12 4.14
N GLY A 153 16.39 -8.31 3.55
CA GLY A 153 16.60 -8.47 2.10
C GLY A 153 15.44 -7.89 1.29
N ILE A 154 14.21 -8.34 1.57
CA ILE A 154 13.02 -7.86 0.85
C ILE A 154 12.75 -6.37 1.11
N LEU A 155 13.01 -5.87 2.33
CA LEU A 155 12.92 -4.45 2.64
C LEU A 155 13.88 -3.63 1.76
N LYS A 156 15.15 -4.03 1.70
CA LYS A 156 16.17 -3.38 0.87
C LYS A 156 15.77 -3.39 -0.61
N ASP A 157 15.35 -4.53 -1.13
CA ASP A 157 15.01 -4.67 -2.55
C ASP A 157 13.82 -3.77 -2.93
N ASN A 158 12.81 -3.67 -2.07
CA ASN A 158 11.67 -2.79 -2.30
C ASN A 158 12.03 -1.30 -2.22
N LEU A 159 12.90 -0.91 -1.28
CA LEU A 159 13.40 0.47 -1.21
C LEU A 159 14.24 0.83 -2.45
N ILE A 160 15.13 -0.07 -2.91
CA ILE A 160 15.92 0.14 -4.14
C ILE A 160 15.01 0.32 -5.36
N LYS A 161 13.97 -0.51 -5.51
CA LYS A 161 13.00 -0.37 -6.61
C LYS A 161 12.29 0.98 -6.53
N TRP A 162 11.90 1.40 -5.34
CA TRP A 162 11.17 2.67 -5.14
C TRP A 162 12.00 3.89 -5.55
N GLY A 163 13.31 3.85 -5.30
CA GLY A 163 14.24 4.98 -5.50
C GLY A 163 14.26 5.91 -4.31
#